data_AF-A0A7X7LF02-F1
#
_entry.id   AF-A0A7X7LF02-F1
#
_cell.length_a   1.000
_cell.length_b   1.000
_cell.length_c   1.000
_cell.angle_alpha   90.00
_cell.angle_beta   90.00
_cell.angle_gamma   90.00
#
_symmetry.space_group_name_H-M   'P 1'
#
loop_
_entity.id
_entity.type
_entity.pdbx_description
1 polymer ?
#
loop_
_entity_poly.entity_id
_entity_poly.type
_entity_poly.pdbx_seq_one_letter_code
_entity_poly.pdbx_strand_id
1 'polypeptide(L)' 'PGGHSFDRMDTRHAKETRMKIYRFLEKQLNPPRKFKSIDDLQKAGYRF' A
#
# COMPACT_ATOMS: atom_id res chain seq x y z
N PRO A 1 -6.19 20.71 13.55
CA PRO A 1 -5.81 19.97 12.32
C PRO A 1 -4.41 19.33 12.47
N GLY A 2 -4.28 18.01 12.65
CA GLY A 2 -2.93 17.47 12.86
C GLY A 2 -2.70 15.97 13.07
N GLY A 3 -3.71 15.13 13.28
CA GLY A 3 -3.50 13.67 13.45
C GLY A 3 -4.22 12.83 12.40
N HIS A 4 -5.52 13.10 12.23
CA HIS A 4 -6.37 12.32 11.32
C HIS A 4 -5.93 12.37 9.85
N SER A 5 -5.26 13.44 9.39
CA SER A 5 -4.75 13.50 8.01
C SER A 5 -3.61 12.51 7.76
N PHE A 6 -2.88 12.10 8.80
CA PHE A 6 -1.82 11.10 8.70
C PHE A 6 -2.39 9.68 8.71
N ASP A 7 -3.46 9.44 9.47
CA ASP A 7 -4.18 8.15 9.49
C ASP A 7 -4.89 7.82 8.18
N ARG A 8 -5.00 8.80 7.26
CA ARG A 8 -5.68 8.69 5.97
C ARG A 8 -4.83 7.89 4.98
N MET A 9 -5.25 6.65 4.72
CA MET A 9 -4.63 5.75 3.75
C MET A 9 -5.18 5.87 2.31
N ASP A 10 -6.15 6.76 2.09
CA ASP A 10 -6.85 6.95 0.81
C ASP A 10 -6.10 7.89 -0.16
N THR A 11 -5.16 8.70 0.33
CA THR A 11 -4.39 9.63 -0.51
C THR A 11 -3.42 8.89 -1.44
N ARG A 12 -3.12 9.48 -2.61
CA ARG A 12 -2.14 8.90 -3.55
C ARG A 12 -0.77 8.71 -2.90
N HIS A 13 -0.34 9.70 -2.11
CA HIS A 13 0.93 9.65 -1.40
C HIS A 13 0.98 8.49 -0.38
N ALA A 14 -0.09 8.29 0.39
CA ALA A 14 -0.16 7.15 1.32
C ALA A 14 -0.10 5.81 0.59
N LYS A 15 -0.76 5.68 -0.56
CA LYS A 15 -0.71 4.47 -1.41
C LYS A 15 0.70 4.20 -1.95
N GLU A 16 1.40 5.24 -2.42
CA GLU A 16 2.80 5.14 -2.87
C GLU A 16 3.73 4.69 -1.73
N THR A 17 3.58 5.25 -0.54
CA THR A 17 4.34 4.85 0.65
C THR A 17 4.06 3.39 1.04
N ARG A 18 2.80 2.96 1.04
CA ARG A 18 2.44 1.55 1.27
C ARG A 18 3.11 0.62 0.25
N MET A 19 3.11 0.99 -1.03
CA MET A 19 3.78 0.20 -2.08
C MET A 19 5.28 0.04 -1.82
N LYS A 20 5.96 1.09 -1.35
CA LYS A 20 7.39 1.03 -0.96
C LYS A 20 7.62 0.06 0.21
N ILE A 21 6.75 0.09 1.23
CA ILE A 21 6.82 -0.83 2.37
C ILE A 21 6.64 -2.28 1.90
N TYR A 22 5.64 -2.56 1.06
CA TYR A 22 5.44 -3.92 0.53
C TYR A 22 6.64 -4.40 -0.30
N ARG A 23 7.24 -3.54 -1.13
CA ARG A 23 8.46 -3.84 -1.90
C ARG A 23 9.68 -4.10 -1.03
N PHE A 24 9.73 -3.53 0.17
CA PHE A 24 10.78 -3.82 1.13
C PHE A 24 10.55 -5.20 1.78
N LEU A 25 9.33 -5.45 2.26
CA LEU A 25 8.96 -6.69 2.95
C LEU A 25 8.94 -7.92 2.04
N GLU A 26 8.62 -7.77 0.75
CA GLU A 26 8.55 -8.91 -0.18
C GLU A 26 9.89 -9.65 -0.33
N LYS A 27 11.01 -8.96 -0.07
CA LYS A 27 12.36 -9.55 -0.08
C LYS A 27 12.58 -10.53 1.06
N GLN A 28 11.92 -10.30 2.19
CA GLN A 28 12.07 -11.10 3.42
C GLN A 28 10.96 -12.14 3.55
N LEU A 29 9.74 -11.81 3.12
CA LEU A 29 8.56 -12.64 3.36
C LEU A 29 8.17 -13.55 2.19
N ASN A 30 8.79 -13.37 1.01
CA ASN A 30 8.48 -14.10 -0.23
C ASN A 30 6.97 -14.40 -0.43
N PRO A 31 6.11 -13.37 -0.48
CA PRO A 31 4.67 -13.59 -0.51
C PRO A 31 4.25 -14.29 -1.81
N PRO A 32 3.23 -15.17 -1.78
CA PRO A 32 2.77 -15.91 -2.96
C PRO A 32 2.19 -14.99 -4.04
N ARG A 33 1.77 -13.77 -3.68
CA ARG A 33 1.32 -12.73 -4.60
C ARG A 33 2.00 -11.40 -4.27
N LYS A 34 2.71 -10.85 -5.24
CA LYS A 34 3.38 -9.54 -5.14
C LYS A 34 2.53 -8.48 -5.84
N PHE A 35 2.55 -7.26 -5.30
CA PHE A 35 1.92 -6.12 -5.96
C PHE A 35 2.83 -5.62 -7.08
N LYS A 36 2.29 -5.43 -8.29
CA LYS A 36 3.03 -4.87 -9.42
C LYS A 36 2.75 -3.38 -9.60
N SER A 37 1.56 -2.93 -9.19
CA SER A 37 1.08 -1.56 -9.33
C SER A 37 0.31 -1.06 -8.10
N ILE A 38 0.08 0.25 -8.04
CA ILE A 38 -0.81 0.87 -7.03
C ILE A 38 -2.25 0.37 -7.22
N ASP A 39 -2.67 0.10 -8.45
CA ASP A 39 -3.99 -0.47 -8.75
C ASP A 39 -4.17 -1.86 -8.12
N ASP A 40 -3.14 -2.71 -8.15
CA ASP A 40 -3.19 -4.02 -7.49
C ASP A 40 -3.36 -3.87 -5.98
N LEU A 41 -2.65 -2.91 -5.39
CA LEU A 41 -2.77 -2.56 -3.97
C LEU A 41 -4.17 -2.04 -3.63
N GLN A 42 -4.76 -1.23 -4.51
CA GLN A 42 -6.11 -0.70 -4.33
C GLN A 42 -7.18 -1.79 -4.44
N LYS A 43 -7.10 -2.66 -5.45
CA LYS A 43 -7.99 -3.81 -5.64
C LYS A 43 -7.95 -4.75 -4.43
N ALA A 44 -6.76 -5.04 -3.92
CA ALA A 44 -6.59 -5.90 -2.75
C ALA A 44 -7.13 -5.27 -1.45
N GLY A 45 -7.03 -3.95 -1.30
CA GLY A 45 -7.48 -3.23 -0.11
C GLY A 45 -8.98 -2.94 -0.05
N TYR A 46 -9.63 -2.74 -1.20
CA TYR A 46 -11.00 -2.20 -1.25
C TYR A 46 -12.02 -3.09 -1.99
N ARG A 47 -11.65 -4.24 -2.55
CA ARG A 47 -12.58 -5.25 -3.15
C ARG A 47 -13.53 -4.73 -4.25
N PHE A 48 -13.21 -3.63 -4.93
CA PHE A 48 -13.94 -3.17 -6.13
C PHE A 48 -13.12 -3.45 -7.38
#